data_AF-A0A7X9IFY5-F1
#
_entry.id   AF-A0A7X9IFY5-F1
#
_cell.length_a   1.000
_cell.length_b   1.000
_cell.length_c   1.000
_cell.angle_alpha   90.00
_cell.angle_beta   90.00
_cell.angle_gamma   90.00
#
_symmetry.space_group_name_H-M   'P 1'
#
loop_
_entity.id
_entity.type
_entity.pdbx_description
1 polymer ?
#
loop_
_entity_poly.entity_id
_entity_poly.type
_entity_poly.pdbx_seq_one_letter_code
_entity_poly.pdbx_strand_id
1 'polypeptide(L)'
;MLEALSFDFMRNALLAGLLASVACGVIGVLVVVNRLVFLAGGVAHAAYGGVGLAFFFGLPVLPATLGFTVFSALAMGAATLRRAERADTMIGVMWAAGMALGIILIDLTPG
;
A
#
# COMPACT_ATOMS: atom_id res chain seq x y z
N MET A 1 3.55 -18.34 -27.34
CA MET A 1 3.89 -18.13 -25.92
C MET A 1 5.28 -17.51 -25.75
N LEU A 2 6.33 -18.02 -26.38
CA LEU A 2 7.67 -17.40 -26.32
C LEU A 2 7.74 -16.01 -26.99
N GLU A 3 6.88 -15.73 -27.97
CA GLU A 3 6.74 -14.38 -28.58
C GLU A 3 6.49 -13.29 -27.53
N ALA A 4 5.74 -13.58 -26.47
CA ALA A 4 5.39 -12.59 -25.46
C ALA A 4 6.61 -12.06 -24.69
N LEU A 5 7.68 -12.88 -24.59
CA LEU A 5 8.94 -12.51 -23.92
C LEU A 5 9.82 -11.58 -24.78
N SER A 6 9.48 -11.39 -26.06
CA SER A 6 10.19 -10.44 -26.93
C SER A 6 9.84 -8.99 -26.64
N PHE A 7 8.70 -8.73 -25.99
CA PHE A 7 8.30 -7.39 -25.60
C PHE A 7 9.07 -6.94 -24.35
N ASP A 8 9.77 -5.80 -24.43
CA ASP A 8 10.50 -5.21 -23.30
C ASP A 8 9.60 -4.99 -22.07
N PHE A 9 8.34 -4.60 -22.28
CA PHE A 9 7.36 -4.49 -21.20
C PHE A 9 7.17 -5.81 -20.44
N MET A 10 7.06 -6.93 -21.15
CA MET A 10 6.87 -8.24 -20.53
C MET A 10 8.12 -8.64 -19.73
N ARG A 11 9.32 -8.40 -20.29
CA ARG A 11 10.58 -8.68 -19.59
C ARG A 11 10.72 -7.84 -18.32
N ASN A 12 10.37 -6.56 -18.38
CA ASN A 12 10.40 -5.66 -17.23
C ASN A 12 9.35 -6.04 -16.19
N ALA A 13 8.13 -6.43 -16.60
CA ALA A 13 7.08 -6.89 -15.70
C ALA A 13 7.50 -8.17 -14.95
N LEU A 14 8.12 -9.13 -15.64
CA LEU A 14 8.65 -10.35 -15.03
C LEU A 14 9.80 -10.05 -14.06
N LEU A 15 10.74 -9.18 -14.42
CA LEU A 15 11.82 -8.76 -13.53
C LEU A 15 11.28 -8.03 -12.30
N ALA A 16 10.34 -7.11 -12.47
CA ALA A 16 9.70 -6.40 -11.37
C ALA A 16 8.92 -7.37 -10.46
N GLY A 17 8.17 -8.32 -11.03
CA GLY A 17 7.47 -9.35 -10.27
C GLY A 17 8.41 -10.26 -9.49
N LEU A 18 9.53 -10.65 -10.08
CA LEU A 18 10.56 -11.45 -9.40
C LEU A 18 11.14 -10.69 -8.21
N LEU A 19 11.57 -9.44 -8.42
CA LEU A 19 12.11 -8.59 -7.35
C LEU A 19 11.08 -8.33 -6.25
N ALA A 20 9.84 -8.05 -6.62
CA ALA A 20 8.73 -7.86 -5.68
C ALA A 20 8.44 -9.14 -4.88
N SER A 21 8.46 -10.32 -5.50
CA SER A 21 8.22 -11.59 -4.81
C SER A 21 9.28 -11.89 -3.75
N VAL A 22 10.55 -11.60 -4.03
CA VAL A 22 11.64 -11.73 -3.05
C VAL A 22 11.41 -10.77 -1.88
N ALA A 23 11.12 -9.49 -2.16
CA ALA A 23 10.86 -8.50 -1.12
C ALA A 23 9.64 -8.88 -0.26
N CYS A 24 8.52 -9.24 -0.89
CA CYS A 24 7.29 -9.67 -0.23
C CYS A 24 7.48 -10.98 0.56
N GLY A 25 8.30 -11.91 0.06
CA GLY A 25 8.63 -13.15 0.78
C GLY A 25 9.38 -12.89 2.07
N VAL A 26 10.41 -12.04 2.04
CA VAL A 26 11.21 -11.68 3.22
C VAL A 26 10.34 -10.93 4.25
N ILE A 27 9.60 -9.90 3.80
CA ILE A 27 8.73 -9.11 4.68
C ILE A 27 7.56 -9.96 5.20
N GLY A 28 7.01 -10.85 4.36
CA GLY A 28 5.88 -11.70 4.72
C GLY A 28 6.17 -12.61 5.91
N VAL A 29 7.36 -13.21 5.96
CA VAL A 29 7.76 -14.05 7.12
C VAL A 29 7.78 -13.23 8.41
N LEU A 30 8.34 -12.02 8.38
CA LEU A 30 8.33 -11.10 9.52
C LEU A 30 6.91 -10.72 9.94
N VAL A 31 6.03 -10.41 8.98
CA VAL A 31 4.63 -10.06 9.25
C VAL A 31 3.88 -11.22 9.92
N VAL A 32 4.08 -12.45 9.46
CA VAL A 32 3.39 -13.63 9.99
C VAL A 32 3.89 -13.98 11.39
N VAL A 33 5.21 -14.04 11.60
CA VAL A 33 5.81 -14.39 12.91
C VAL A 33 5.41 -13.39 14.00
N ASN A 34 5.35 -12.11 13.65
CA ASN A 34 4.97 -11.04 14.60
C ASN A 34 3.44 -10.85 14.72
N ARG A 35 2.62 -11.68 14.06
CA ARG A 35 1.15 -11.55 14.03
C ARG A 35 0.66 -10.18 13.57
N LEU A 36 1.38 -9.55 12.64
CA LEU A 36 1.08 -8.22 12.08
C LEU A 36 0.28 -8.30 10.77
N VAL A 37 -0.32 -9.45 10.45
CA VAL A 37 -0.99 -9.71 9.17
C VAL A 37 -2.08 -8.68 8.88
N PHE A 38 -2.86 -8.32 9.90
CA PHE A 38 -3.94 -7.34 9.75
C PHE A 38 -3.40 -5.93 9.48
N LEU A 39 -2.30 -5.55 10.14
CA LEU A 39 -1.62 -4.27 9.93
C LEU A 39 -1.04 -4.17 8.51
N ALA A 40 -0.42 -5.25 8.01
CA ALA A 40 0.11 -5.28 6.65
C ALA A 40 -1.00 -5.08 5.60
N GLY A 41 -2.15 -5.75 5.77
CA GLY A 41 -3.32 -5.53 4.90
C GLY A 41 -3.86 -4.11 4.99
N GLY A 42 -3.97 -3.56 6.20
CA GLY A 42 -4.44 -2.19 6.40
C GLY A 42 -3.56 -1.13 5.74
N VAL A 43 -2.23 -1.26 5.85
CA VAL A 43 -1.28 -0.34 5.22
C VAL A 43 -1.35 -0.42 3.69
N ALA A 44 -1.41 -1.63 3.12
CA ALA A 44 -1.44 -1.82 1.67
C ALA A 44 -2.63 -1.10 1.01
N HIS A 45 -3.78 -1.08 1.67
CA HIS A 45 -4.96 -0.42 1.16
C HIS A 45 -5.06 1.05 1.58
N ALA A 46 -4.56 1.43 2.76
CA ALA A 46 -4.46 2.83 3.14
C ALA A 46 -3.55 3.62 2.18
N ALA A 47 -2.55 2.94 1.57
CA ALA A 47 -1.71 3.52 0.52
C ALA A 47 -2.49 4.12 -0.66
N TYR A 48 -3.69 3.60 -0.98
CA TYR A 48 -4.56 4.17 -2.02
C TYR A 48 -4.96 5.61 -1.74
N GLY A 49 -5.08 6.02 -0.48
CA GLY A 49 -5.33 7.41 -0.11
C GLY A 49 -4.22 8.35 -0.61
N GLY A 50 -2.96 7.88 -0.53
CA GLY A 50 -1.81 8.58 -1.07
C GLY A 50 -1.80 8.63 -2.60
N VAL A 51 -2.29 7.58 -3.26
CA VAL A 51 -2.44 7.55 -4.73
C VAL A 51 -3.43 8.64 -5.14
N GLY A 52 -4.61 8.66 -4.53
CA GLY A 52 -5.63 9.66 -4.85
C GLY A 52 -5.19 11.09 -4.55
N LEU A 53 -4.46 11.33 -3.45
CA LEU A 53 -3.86 12.63 -3.17
C LEU A 53 -2.86 13.05 -4.24
N ALA A 54 -2.02 12.13 -4.72
CA ALA A 54 -1.05 12.43 -5.76
C ALA A 54 -1.74 12.86 -7.05
N PHE A 55 -2.75 12.11 -7.48
CA PHE A 55 -3.53 12.43 -8.68
C PHE A 55 -4.28 13.76 -8.55
N PHE A 56 -4.97 13.98 -7.44
CA PHE A 56 -5.76 15.19 -7.23
C PHE A 56 -4.91 16.47 -7.21
N PHE A 57 -3.72 16.44 -6.61
CA PHE A 57 -2.82 17.59 -6.57
C PHE A 57 -1.87 17.67 -7.77
N GLY A 58 -1.94 16.74 -8.72
CA GLY A 58 -0.99 16.66 -9.85
C GLY A 58 0.46 16.43 -9.41
N LEU A 59 0.67 15.85 -8.23
CA LEU A 59 1.98 15.56 -7.66
C LEU A 59 2.53 14.23 -8.21
N PRO A 60 3.87 14.04 -8.22
CA PRO A 60 4.45 12.76 -8.56
C PRO A 60 3.92 11.64 -7.64
N VAL A 61 3.41 10.57 -8.26
CA VAL A 61 2.70 9.48 -7.57
C VAL A 61 3.56 8.79 -6.51
N LEU A 62 4.81 8.46 -6.85
CA LEU A 62 5.74 7.75 -5.99
C LEU A 62 5.99 8.44 -4.62
N PRO A 63 6.47 9.68 -4.54
CA PRO A 63 6.75 10.33 -3.26
C PRO A 63 5.48 10.63 -2.45
N ALA A 64 4.37 10.98 -3.09
CA ALA A 64 3.11 11.24 -2.40
C ALA A 64 2.52 9.96 -1.79
N THR A 65 2.49 8.86 -2.54
CA THR A 65 2.06 7.55 -2.03
C THR A 65 2.96 7.06 -0.92
N LEU A 66 4.29 7.13 -1.08
CA LEU A 66 5.23 6.73 -0.04
C LEU A 66 5.05 7.54 1.24
N GLY A 67 4.93 8.87 1.13
CA GLY A 67 4.72 9.75 2.28
C GLY A 67 3.43 9.40 3.06
N PHE A 68 2.32 9.25 2.34
CA PHE A 68 1.04 8.87 2.95
C PHE A 68 1.06 7.46 3.55
N THR A 69 1.68 6.51 2.85
CA THR A 69 1.78 5.11 3.31
C THR A 69 2.60 5.03 4.59
N VAL A 70 3.76 5.69 4.65
CA VAL A 70 4.60 5.74 5.86
C VAL A 70 3.85 6.42 7.01
N PHE A 71 3.17 7.53 6.75
CA PHE A 71 2.35 8.20 7.76
C PHE A 71 1.25 7.28 8.32
N SER A 72 0.50 6.60 7.44
CA SER A 72 -0.57 5.67 7.84
C SER A 72 -0.02 4.45 8.60
N ALA A 73 1.12 3.90 8.18
CA ALA A 73 1.77 2.78 8.84
C ALA A 73 2.27 3.16 10.23
N LEU A 74 2.84 4.36 10.40
CA LEU A 74 3.25 4.88 11.71
C LEU A 74 2.06 5.11 12.64
N ALA A 75 0.97 5.67 12.11
CA ALA A 75 -0.27 5.88 12.88
C ALA A 75 -0.87 4.56 13.36
N MET A 76 -0.98 3.57 12.47
CA MET A 76 -1.43 2.21 12.81
C MET A 76 -0.47 1.54 13.80
N GLY A 77 0.84 1.59 13.56
CA GLY A 77 1.84 0.99 14.44
C GLY A 77 1.86 1.59 15.84
N ALA A 78 1.71 2.91 15.97
CA ALA A 78 1.59 3.60 17.25
C ALA A 78 0.29 3.23 17.99
N ALA A 79 -0.81 3.04 17.26
CA ALA A 79 -2.07 2.55 17.83
C ALA A 79 -1.93 1.12 18.37
N THR A 80 -1.27 0.24 17.62
CA THR A 80 -0.96 -1.13 18.03
C THR A 80 -0.11 -1.17 19.31
N LEU A 81 0.87 -0.27 19.44
CA LEU A 81 1.73 -0.20 20.63
C LEU A 81 0.99 0.30 21.88
N ARG A 82 0.04 1.22 21.74
CA ARG A 82 -0.66 1.84 22.88
C ARG A 82 -1.87 1.04 23.37
N ARG A 83 -2.63 0.43 22.46
CA ARG A 83 -3.87 -0.31 22.78
C ARG A 83 -4.08 -1.47 21.82
N ALA A 84 -3.40 -2.59 22.08
CA ALA A 84 -3.49 -3.80 21.25
C ALA A 84 -4.95 -4.27 21.03
N GLU A 85 -5.83 -4.22 22.04
CA GLU A 85 -7.22 -4.67 21.90
C GLU A 85 -8.09 -3.84 20.93
N ARG A 86 -7.76 -2.55 20.74
CA ARG A 86 -8.51 -1.67 19.82
C ARG A 86 -7.76 -1.42 18.51
N ALA A 87 -6.55 -1.96 18.40
CA ALA A 87 -5.69 -1.76 17.24
C ALA A 87 -6.34 -2.30 15.97
N ASP A 88 -6.94 -3.49 16.02
CA ASP A 88 -7.62 -4.11 14.88
C ASP A 88 -8.76 -3.23 14.34
N THR A 89 -9.56 -2.65 15.23
CA THR A 89 -10.63 -1.71 14.81
C THR A 89 -10.05 -0.45 14.18
N MET A 90 -8.99 0.14 14.76
CA MET A 90 -8.35 1.33 14.21
C MET A 90 -7.71 1.05 12.84
N ILE A 91 -7.04 -0.08 12.68
CA ILE A 91 -6.48 -0.52 11.40
C ILE A 91 -7.59 -0.68 10.36
N GLY A 92 -8.72 -1.30 10.74
CA GLY A 92 -9.89 -1.43 9.86
C GLY A 92 -10.50 -0.09 9.43
N VAL A 93 -10.58 0.88 10.35
CA VAL A 93 -11.04 2.25 10.03
C VAL A 93 -10.06 2.95 9.09
N MET A 94 -8.77 2.89 9.38
CA MET A 94 -7.73 3.49 8.53
C MET A 94 -7.69 2.85 7.13
N TRP A 95 -7.93 1.54 7.06
CA TRP A 95 -8.08 0.80 5.82
C TRP A 95 -9.24 1.34 4.98
N ALA A 96 -10.46 1.33 5.53
CA ALA A 96 -11.65 1.77 4.81
C ALA A 96 -11.56 3.25 4.43
N ALA A 97 -11.10 4.10 5.36
CA ALA A 97 -10.92 5.52 5.13
C ALA A 97 -9.89 5.79 4.03
N GLY A 98 -8.71 5.17 4.10
CA GLY A 98 -7.65 5.39 3.10
C GLY A 98 -8.08 4.97 1.69
N MET A 99 -8.74 3.82 1.55
CA MET A 99 -9.27 3.37 0.26
C MET A 99 -10.37 4.30 -0.26
N ALA A 100 -11.36 4.65 0.56
CA ALA A 100 -12.45 5.53 0.16
C ALA A 100 -11.93 6.91 -0.25
N LEU A 101 -11.04 7.50 0.55
CA LEU A 101 -10.44 8.80 0.30
C LEU A 101 -9.62 8.77 -1.00
N GLY A 102 -8.87 7.70 -1.25
CA GLY A 102 -8.16 7.50 -2.52
C GLY A 102 -9.08 7.45 -3.73
N ILE A 103 -10.12 6.62 -3.69
CA ILE A 103 -11.08 6.46 -4.79
C ILE A 103 -11.83 7.78 -5.05
N ILE A 104 -12.33 8.42 -4.01
CA ILE A 104 -13.05 9.69 -4.09
C ILE A 104 -12.16 10.76 -4.71
N LEU A 105 -10.92 10.90 -4.28
CA LEU A 105 -10.00 11.89 -4.85
C LEU A 105 -9.66 11.61 -6.31
N ILE A 106 -9.50 10.34 -6.70
CA ILE A 106 -9.29 9.97 -8.10
C ILE A 106 -10.52 10.35 -8.94
N ASP A 107 -11.72 10.07 -8.45
CA ASP A 107 -12.98 10.42 -9.13
C ASP A 107 -13.20 11.93 -9.26
N LEU A 108 -12.81 12.68 -8.23
CA LEU A 108 -12.83 14.16 -8.21
C LEU A 108 -11.66 14.79 -8.96
N THR A 109 -10.63 14.03 -9.34
CA THR A 109 -9.50 14.56 -10.09
C THR A 109 -10.00 14.95 -11.48
N PRO A 110 -9.86 16.23 -11.89
CA PRO A 110 -10.22 16.64 -13.23
C PRO A 110 -9.35 15.90 -14.24
N GLY A 111 -9.98 15.09 -15.09
CA GLY A 111 -9.36 14.51 -16.28
C GLY A 111 -9.30 15.51 -17.42
#